data_AF-A0A937TX09-F1
#
_entry.id   AF-A0A937TX09-F1
#
_cell.length_a   1.000
_cell.length_b   1.000
_cell.length_c   1.000
_cell.angle_alpha   90.00
_cell.angle_beta   90.00
_cell.angle_gamma   90.00
#
_symmetry.space_group_name_H-M   'P 1'
#
loop_
_entity.id
_entity.type
_entity.pdbx_description
1 polymer ?
#
loop_
_entity_poly.entity_id
_entity_poly.type
_entity_poly.pdbx_seq_one_letter_code
_entity_poly.pdbx_strand_id
1 'polypeptide(L)'
;MTSRERVLTAFEHEQPDRVPCWCGASDEFWARAKAELGLDDEGLRARFGDDFRRVYSVYKGPEYQLSKGAVSRTVFGVERRGIGYGQPMSHPLSEATVWEIRDYHWPDPKWMDVSKIGAEAEQYGGEYAILGGEWSPFWHDSIDLMGMENLYVKMYSQPELVDAVMEHIVDYYLAVSRRIFDAASDVIDIFFIGNDFGGKNGPLLGPTQFARFLLPQLKRLIDLGHSYGLKVQLHCCGGFSPLIPLLVEAGLDGLHAVQPDCRGMDLQTLKNDYGDKIVFNG
;
A
#
# COMPACT_ATOMS: atom_id res chain seq x y z
N MET A 1 -11.11 -24.81 7.72
CA MET A 1 -11.47 -23.40 7.51
C MET A 1 -11.32 -23.07 6.04
N THR A 2 -12.14 -22.20 5.47
CA THR A 2 -11.86 -21.60 4.16
C THR A 2 -10.58 -20.75 4.23
N SER A 3 -10.01 -20.38 3.08
CA SER A 3 -8.87 -19.43 3.06
C SER A 3 -9.21 -18.10 3.74
N ARG A 4 -10.42 -17.59 3.53
CA ARG A 4 -10.94 -16.38 4.18
C ARG A 4 -10.99 -16.52 5.69
N GLU A 5 -11.63 -17.57 6.21
CA GLU A 5 -11.74 -17.83 7.65
C GLU A 5 -10.37 -17.94 8.31
N ARG A 6 -9.42 -18.62 7.66
CA ARG A 6 -8.05 -18.81 8.14
C ARG A 6 -7.31 -17.48 8.30
N VAL A 7 -7.40 -16.61 7.31
CA VAL A 7 -6.78 -15.28 7.36
C VAL A 7 -7.42 -14.44 8.45
N LEU A 8 -8.76 -14.36 8.48
CA LEU A 8 -9.46 -13.55 9.49
C LEU A 8 -9.20 -14.03 10.93
N THR A 9 -9.11 -15.35 11.14
CA THR A 9 -8.71 -15.92 12.44
C THR A 9 -7.34 -15.41 12.89
N ALA A 10 -6.38 -15.30 11.96
CA ALA A 10 -5.05 -14.75 12.28
C ALA A 10 -5.10 -13.24 12.60
N PHE A 11 -5.98 -12.48 11.93
CA PHE A 11 -6.24 -11.05 12.21
C PHE A 11 -6.99 -10.80 13.52
N GLU A 12 -7.59 -11.83 14.13
CA GLU A 12 -8.13 -11.79 15.50
C GLU A 12 -7.11 -12.29 16.55
N HIS A 13 -5.85 -12.53 16.15
CA HIS A 13 -4.79 -13.09 17.01
C HIS A 13 -5.11 -14.48 17.59
N GLU A 14 -5.99 -15.22 16.93
CA GLU A 14 -6.31 -16.61 17.26
C GLU A 14 -5.49 -17.58 16.41
N GLN A 15 -5.51 -18.87 16.78
CA GLN A 15 -4.78 -19.91 16.06
C GLN A 15 -5.65 -20.52 14.94
N PRO A 16 -5.31 -20.29 13.66
CA PRO A 16 -5.99 -20.95 12.55
C PRO A 16 -5.60 -22.43 12.40
N ASP A 17 -6.27 -23.14 11.48
CA ASP A 17 -5.97 -24.53 11.14
C ASP A 17 -4.57 -24.75 10.54
N ARG A 18 -4.03 -23.73 9.87
CA ARG A 18 -2.61 -23.58 9.49
C ARG A 18 -2.25 -22.11 9.32
N VAL A 19 -0.96 -21.81 9.25
CA VAL A 19 -0.48 -20.46 8.90
C VAL A 19 -1.04 -20.05 7.53
N PRO A 20 -1.69 -18.86 7.41
CA PRO A 20 -2.11 -18.34 6.11
C PRO A 20 -0.91 -18.12 5.20
N CYS A 21 -1.07 -18.35 3.90
CA CYS A 21 -0.02 -18.19 2.90
C CYS A 21 -0.42 -17.13 1.89
N TRP A 22 0.55 -16.31 1.48
CA TRP A 22 0.40 -15.37 0.37
C TRP A 22 1.58 -15.54 -0.59
N CYS A 23 1.30 -15.73 -1.88
CA CYS A 23 2.30 -15.61 -2.93
C CYS A 23 2.29 -14.21 -3.58
N GLY A 24 3.12 -13.31 -3.06
CA GLY A 24 3.50 -12.05 -3.73
C GLY A 24 4.79 -12.27 -4.53
N ALA A 25 4.73 -12.16 -5.87
CA ALA A 25 5.89 -12.39 -6.73
C ALA A 25 5.86 -11.49 -7.97
N SER A 26 7.02 -11.33 -8.62
CA SER A 26 7.15 -10.50 -9.82
C SER A 26 6.51 -11.14 -11.05
N ASP A 27 6.17 -10.32 -12.05
CA ASP A 27 5.55 -10.79 -13.28
C ASP A 27 6.42 -11.83 -14.02
N GLU A 28 7.75 -11.69 -13.95
CA GLU A 28 8.69 -12.65 -14.54
C GLU A 28 8.64 -14.00 -13.84
N PHE A 29 8.52 -14.02 -12.50
CA PHE A 29 8.32 -15.26 -11.76
C PHE A 29 7.02 -15.93 -12.16
N TRP A 30 5.91 -15.18 -12.19
CA TRP A 30 4.61 -15.72 -12.59
C TRP A 30 4.62 -16.26 -14.02
N ALA A 31 5.19 -15.52 -14.97
CA ALA A 31 5.32 -15.97 -16.35
C ALA A 31 6.10 -17.29 -16.46
N ARG A 32 7.22 -17.41 -15.73
CA ARG A 32 8.02 -18.64 -15.71
C ARG A 32 7.28 -19.80 -15.03
N ALA A 33 6.65 -19.57 -13.89
CA ALA A 33 5.91 -20.59 -13.14
C ALA A 33 4.75 -21.16 -13.98
N LYS A 34 4.02 -20.30 -14.71
CA LYS A 34 2.94 -20.72 -15.61
C LYS A 34 3.46 -21.61 -16.72
N ALA A 35 4.54 -21.19 -17.38
CA ALA A 35 5.14 -21.93 -18.48
C ALA A 35 5.67 -23.31 -18.04
N GLU A 36 6.32 -23.38 -16.88
CA GLU A 36 6.91 -24.61 -16.34
C GLU A 36 5.84 -25.60 -15.85
N LEU A 37 4.79 -25.10 -15.20
CA LEU A 37 3.77 -25.94 -14.56
C LEU A 37 2.53 -26.18 -15.42
N GLY A 38 2.38 -25.48 -16.55
CA GLY A 38 1.21 -25.59 -17.42
C GLY A 38 -0.09 -25.14 -16.75
N LEU A 39 0.00 -24.19 -15.82
CA LEU A 39 -1.12 -23.65 -15.05
C LEU A 39 -1.37 -22.19 -15.43
N ASP A 40 -2.60 -21.73 -15.26
CA ASP A 40 -2.96 -20.32 -15.31
C ASP A 40 -2.70 -19.64 -13.95
N ASP A 41 -3.05 -18.35 -13.84
CA ASP A 41 -2.79 -17.57 -12.62
C ASP A 41 -3.52 -18.16 -11.41
N GLU A 42 -4.79 -18.53 -11.57
CA GLU A 42 -5.59 -19.09 -10.48
C GLU A 42 -5.12 -20.50 -10.09
N GLY A 43 -4.82 -21.36 -11.06
CA GLY A 43 -4.27 -22.68 -10.82
C GLY A 43 -2.94 -22.65 -10.07
N LEU A 44 -2.08 -21.68 -10.36
CA LEU A 44 -0.84 -21.47 -9.60
C LEU A 44 -1.10 -20.99 -8.17
N ARG A 45 -1.98 -20.00 -7.98
CA ARG A 45 -2.34 -19.50 -6.63
C ARG A 45 -2.91 -20.62 -5.76
N ALA A 46 -3.85 -21.39 -6.31
CA ALA A 46 -4.41 -22.55 -5.63
C ALA A 46 -3.32 -23.60 -5.31
N ARG A 47 -2.38 -23.85 -6.24
CA ARG A 47 -1.27 -24.77 -6.01
C ARG A 47 -0.29 -24.31 -4.92
N PHE A 48 -0.06 -23.01 -4.79
CA PHE A 48 0.76 -22.44 -3.72
C PHE A 48 0.01 -22.31 -2.38
N GLY A 49 -1.29 -22.61 -2.36
CA GLY A 49 -2.12 -22.44 -1.17
C GLY A 49 -2.31 -20.96 -0.80
N ASP A 50 -2.24 -20.06 -1.79
CA ASP A 50 -2.44 -18.62 -1.60
C ASP A 50 -3.85 -18.35 -1.10
N ASP A 51 -3.95 -17.89 0.15
CA ASP A 51 -5.19 -17.64 0.86
C ASP A 51 -5.83 -16.28 0.53
N PHE A 52 -5.15 -15.46 -0.29
CA PHE A 52 -5.54 -14.10 -0.62
C PHE A 52 -5.91 -13.94 -2.09
N ARG A 53 -6.88 -13.08 -2.39
CA ARG A 53 -7.11 -12.53 -3.73
C ARG A 53 -7.15 -11.02 -3.64
N ARG A 54 -6.84 -10.34 -4.75
CA ARG A 54 -6.82 -8.89 -4.79
C ARG A 54 -7.68 -8.38 -5.93
N VAL A 55 -8.54 -7.43 -5.61
CA VAL A 55 -9.37 -6.70 -6.56
C VAL A 55 -8.83 -5.28 -6.71
N TYR A 56 -9.01 -4.70 -7.89
CA TYR A 56 -8.42 -3.41 -8.23
C TYR A 56 -9.43 -2.51 -8.92
N SER A 57 -9.32 -1.21 -8.66
CA SER A 57 -9.95 -0.20 -9.50
C SER A 57 -9.22 -0.11 -10.85
N VAL A 58 -9.90 0.40 -11.88
CA VAL A 58 -9.31 0.56 -13.22
C VAL A 58 -9.23 2.04 -13.58
N TYR A 59 -8.03 2.54 -13.89
CA TYR A 59 -7.88 3.91 -14.37
C TYR A 59 -8.58 4.12 -15.73
N LYS A 60 -9.49 5.09 -15.77
CA LYS A 60 -10.23 5.59 -16.94
C LYS A 60 -10.15 7.12 -17.06
N GLY A 61 -9.13 7.71 -16.44
CA GLY A 61 -8.86 9.14 -16.56
C GLY A 61 -8.32 9.52 -17.94
N PRO A 62 -7.88 10.77 -18.10
CA PRO A 62 -7.30 11.26 -19.35
C PRO A 62 -6.08 10.42 -19.78
N GLU A 63 -5.95 10.22 -21.09
CA GLU A 63 -4.75 9.66 -21.71
C GLU A 63 -3.74 10.76 -22.02
N TYR A 64 -2.45 10.44 -21.84
CA TYR A 64 -1.38 11.39 -22.07
C TYR A 64 -0.33 10.78 -23.00
N GLN A 65 0.14 11.59 -23.94
CA GLN A 65 1.28 11.20 -24.77
C GLN A 65 2.55 11.25 -23.92
N LEU A 66 3.17 10.09 -23.72
CA LEU A 66 4.40 9.97 -22.96
C LEU A 66 5.59 10.60 -23.69
N SER A 67 6.46 11.27 -22.94
CA SER A 67 7.75 11.75 -23.42
C SER A 67 8.64 10.59 -23.88
N LYS A 68 9.59 10.89 -24.77
CA LYS A 68 10.53 9.88 -25.28
C LYS A 68 11.30 9.22 -24.12
N GLY A 69 11.13 7.91 -23.98
CA GLY A 69 11.81 7.09 -22.96
C GLY A 69 11.02 6.89 -21.67
N ALA A 70 9.87 7.55 -21.52
CA ALA A 70 8.91 7.22 -20.46
C ALA A 70 8.16 5.94 -20.83
N VAL A 71 7.89 5.11 -19.82
CA VAL A 71 7.13 3.85 -19.93
C VAL A 71 5.78 3.91 -19.24
N SER A 72 5.60 4.84 -18.29
CA SER A 72 4.36 5.06 -17.58
C SER A 72 4.31 6.49 -17.02
N ARG A 73 3.13 6.88 -16.53
CA ARG A 73 2.90 8.16 -15.85
C ARG A 73 1.99 7.92 -14.65
N THR A 74 2.33 8.47 -13.48
CA THR A 74 1.49 8.39 -12.29
C THR A 74 0.24 9.24 -12.44
N VAL A 75 -0.79 8.99 -11.61
CA VAL A 75 -2.00 9.83 -11.58
C VAL A 75 -1.70 11.28 -11.17
N PHE A 76 -0.63 11.49 -10.39
CA PHE A 76 -0.10 12.81 -10.06
C PHE A 76 0.77 13.41 -11.15
N GLY A 77 0.82 12.80 -12.34
CA GLY A 77 1.42 13.40 -13.52
C GLY A 77 2.93 13.24 -13.67
N VAL A 78 3.58 12.40 -12.86
CA VAL A 78 5.02 12.12 -12.94
C VAL A 78 5.30 10.99 -13.93
N GLU A 79 6.05 11.27 -14.98
CA GLU A 79 6.50 10.25 -15.95
C GLU A 79 7.62 9.40 -15.37
N ARG A 80 7.63 8.11 -15.69
CA ARG A 80 8.57 7.12 -15.16
C ARG A 80 9.27 6.37 -16.29
N ARG A 81 10.51 5.95 -16.05
CA ARG A 81 11.32 5.12 -16.97
C ARG A 81 11.89 3.89 -16.27
N GLY A 82 12.22 2.85 -17.03
CA GLY A 82 12.83 1.62 -16.51
C GLY A 82 11.88 0.43 -16.51
N ILE A 83 12.22 -0.61 -15.75
CA ILE A 83 11.46 -1.86 -15.65
C ILE A 83 10.61 -1.83 -14.36
N GLY A 84 9.40 -2.41 -14.42
CA GLY A 84 8.49 -2.50 -13.28
C GLY A 84 8.07 -1.12 -12.76
N TYR A 85 8.27 -0.87 -11.46
CA TYR A 85 7.97 0.43 -10.85
C TYR A 85 8.85 1.58 -11.37
N GLY A 86 9.98 1.32 -12.01
CA GLY A 86 10.80 2.36 -12.66
C GLY A 86 11.29 3.48 -11.73
N GLN A 87 11.71 4.59 -12.33
CA GLN A 87 12.21 5.80 -11.65
C GLN A 87 11.51 7.05 -12.21
N PRO A 88 11.19 8.05 -11.37
CA PRO A 88 10.64 9.32 -11.84
C PRO A 88 11.61 10.02 -12.79
N MET A 89 11.07 10.65 -13.83
CA MET A 89 11.84 11.44 -14.80
C MET A 89 11.92 12.92 -14.43
N SER A 90 11.08 13.38 -13.50
CA SER A 90 11.04 14.76 -13.01
C SER A 90 10.43 14.83 -11.61
N HIS A 91 10.65 15.98 -10.94
CA HIS A 91 10.09 16.33 -9.63
C HIS A 91 9.36 17.67 -9.73
N PRO A 92 8.11 17.69 -10.24
CA PRO A 92 7.42 18.93 -10.62
C PRO A 92 7.14 19.90 -9.46
N LEU A 93 7.14 19.40 -8.22
CA LEU A 93 6.92 20.20 -7.01
C LEU A 93 8.20 20.47 -6.22
N SER A 94 9.38 20.19 -6.80
CA SER A 94 10.66 20.39 -6.11
C SER A 94 10.86 21.83 -5.65
N GLU A 95 10.65 22.81 -6.52
CA GLU A 95 10.80 24.24 -6.20
C GLU A 95 9.46 24.97 -6.02
N ALA A 96 8.36 24.22 -5.92
CA ALA A 96 7.03 24.81 -5.81
C ALA A 96 6.85 25.59 -4.51
N THR A 97 6.07 26.66 -4.60
CA THR A 97 5.50 27.39 -3.48
C THR A 97 4.17 26.76 -3.04
N VAL A 98 3.66 27.16 -1.86
CA VAL A 98 2.36 26.69 -1.37
C VAL A 98 1.20 27.02 -2.32
N TRP A 99 1.29 28.15 -3.06
CA TRP A 99 0.27 28.54 -4.04
C TRP A 99 0.32 27.65 -5.28
N GLU A 100 1.51 27.30 -5.76
CA GLU A 100 1.67 26.39 -6.90
C GLU A 100 1.26 24.96 -6.55
N ILE A 101 1.42 24.54 -5.30
CA ILE A 101 0.90 23.27 -4.80
C ILE A 101 -0.63 23.27 -4.82
N ARG A 102 -1.25 24.36 -4.35
CA ARG A 102 -2.71 24.50 -4.38
C ARG A 102 -3.27 24.47 -5.80
N ASP A 103 -2.59 25.14 -6.73
CA ASP A 103 -3.00 25.27 -8.13
C ASP A 103 -2.50 24.11 -9.02
N TYR A 104 -1.82 23.12 -8.43
CA TYR A 104 -1.37 21.94 -9.14
C TYR A 104 -2.57 21.16 -9.72
N HIS A 105 -2.36 20.53 -10.87
CA HIS A 105 -3.37 19.69 -11.50
C HIS A 105 -3.51 18.33 -10.78
N TRP A 106 -4.02 18.37 -9.54
CA TRP A 106 -4.29 17.18 -8.75
C TRP A 106 -5.29 16.25 -9.45
N PRO A 107 -5.11 14.92 -9.35
CA PRO A 107 -5.97 13.97 -10.02
C PRO A 107 -7.40 13.99 -9.48
N ASP A 108 -8.38 13.76 -10.36
CA ASP A 108 -9.77 13.55 -9.94
C ASP A 108 -9.95 12.07 -9.52
N PRO A 109 -10.37 11.79 -8.27
CA PRO A 109 -10.67 10.44 -7.83
C PRO A 109 -11.62 9.66 -8.75
N LYS A 110 -12.50 10.35 -9.48
CA LYS A 110 -13.45 9.75 -10.43
C LYS A 110 -12.79 9.09 -11.64
N TRP A 111 -11.51 9.38 -11.90
CA TRP A 111 -10.74 8.69 -12.92
C TRP A 111 -10.61 7.20 -12.64
N MET A 112 -10.72 6.76 -11.39
CA MET A 112 -10.71 5.35 -11.02
C MET A 112 -12.12 4.76 -11.18
N ASP A 113 -12.29 3.81 -12.09
CA ASP A 113 -13.51 3.03 -12.23
C ASP A 113 -13.53 1.91 -11.18
N VAL A 114 -14.55 1.95 -10.33
CA VAL A 114 -14.74 1.02 -9.21
C VAL A 114 -15.90 0.05 -9.46
N SER A 115 -16.61 0.19 -10.59
CA SER A 115 -17.90 -0.47 -10.85
C SER A 115 -17.82 -2.00 -10.92
N LYS A 116 -16.64 -2.57 -11.17
CA LYS A 116 -16.44 -4.02 -11.31
C LYS A 116 -15.93 -4.70 -10.04
N ILE A 117 -15.49 -3.94 -9.04
CA ILE A 117 -14.79 -4.48 -7.88
C ILE A 117 -15.66 -5.50 -7.13
N GLY A 118 -16.94 -5.18 -6.90
CA GLY A 118 -17.87 -6.08 -6.22
C GLY A 118 -18.01 -7.42 -6.96
N ALA A 119 -18.34 -7.38 -8.26
CA ALA A 119 -18.48 -8.58 -9.09
C ALA A 119 -17.18 -9.40 -9.19
N GLU A 120 -16.02 -8.74 -9.24
CA GLU A 120 -14.71 -9.39 -9.24
C GLU A 120 -14.38 -10.04 -7.90
N ALA A 121 -14.85 -9.50 -6.77
CA ALA A 121 -14.70 -10.16 -5.47
C ALA A 121 -15.68 -11.33 -5.32
N GLU A 122 -16.94 -11.14 -5.72
CA GLU A 122 -18.00 -12.15 -5.63
C GLU A 122 -17.70 -13.43 -6.42
N GLN A 123 -16.93 -13.34 -7.52
CA GLN A 123 -16.55 -14.51 -8.31
C GLN A 123 -15.80 -15.57 -7.49
N TYR A 124 -15.17 -15.18 -6.38
CA TYR A 124 -14.45 -16.06 -5.48
C TYR A 124 -15.34 -16.76 -4.44
N GLY A 125 -16.64 -16.44 -4.39
CA GLY A 125 -17.63 -17.12 -3.56
C GLY A 125 -17.36 -17.06 -2.05
N GLY A 126 -16.56 -16.09 -1.58
CA GLY A 126 -16.16 -15.97 -0.17
C GLY A 126 -15.12 -16.98 0.30
N GLU A 127 -14.48 -17.73 -0.61
CA GLU A 127 -13.47 -18.74 -0.25
C GLU A 127 -12.16 -18.11 0.21
N TYR A 128 -11.75 -16.99 -0.39
CA TYR A 128 -10.47 -16.32 -0.16
C TYR A 128 -10.63 -15.00 0.59
N ALA A 129 -9.59 -14.58 1.32
CA ALA A 129 -9.55 -13.24 1.88
C ALA A 129 -9.32 -12.21 0.77
N ILE A 130 -10.19 -11.22 0.67
CA ILE A 130 -10.14 -10.22 -0.39
C ILE A 130 -9.41 -8.97 0.08
N LEU A 131 -8.28 -8.69 -0.57
CA LEU A 131 -7.55 -7.43 -0.48
C LEU A 131 -8.18 -6.41 -1.43
N GLY A 132 -8.55 -5.23 -0.91
CA GLY A 132 -9.16 -4.17 -1.68
C GLY A 132 -8.73 -2.77 -1.21
N GLY A 133 -9.48 -1.77 -1.67
CA GLY A 133 -9.13 -0.36 -1.51
C GLY A 133 -8.05 0.11 -2.48
N GLU A 134 -7.78 1.41 -2.49
CA GLU A 134 -6.78 1.98 -3.41
C GLU A 134 -5.38 1.80 -2.83
N TRP A 135 -4.44 1.34 -3.66
CA TRP A 135 -3.04 1.30 -3.28
C TRP A 135 -2.55 2.74 -3.01
N SER A 136 -2.14 3.01 -1.77
CA SER A 136 -1.91 4.39 -1.28
C SER A 136 -0.43 4.70 -0.92
N PRO A 137 0.51 4.71 -1.88
CA PRO A 137 1.95 4.95 -1.66
C PRO A 137 2.29 6.43 -1.56
N PHE A 138 1.56 7.16 -0.71
CA PHE A 138 1.68 8.61 -0.58
C PHE A 138 3.09 9.09 -0.23
N TRP A 139 3.89 8.27 0.47
CA TRP A 139 5.29 8.56 0.73
C TRP A 139 6.14 8.55 -0.54
N HIS A 140 5.99 7.53 -1.38
CA HIS A 140 6.68 7.43 -2.66
C HIS A 140 6.23 8.52 -3.62
N ASP A 141 4.93 8.83 -3.68
CA ASP A 141 4.43 9.91 -4.54
C ASP A 141 4.92 11.29 -4.09
N SER A 142 5.04 11.51 -2.76
CA SER A 142 5.65 12.73 -2.23
C SER A 142 7.13 12.85 -2.66
N ILE A 143 7.87 11.74 -2.62
CA ILE A 143 9.25 11.67 -3.12
C ILE A 143 9.30 11.94 -4.62
N ASP A 144 8.41 11.34 -5.40
CA ASP A 144 8.36 11.53 -6.85
C ASP A 144 8.02 12.98 -7.23
N LEU A 145 7.14 13.64 -6.48
CA LEU A 145 6.74 15.02 -6.76
C LEU A 145 7.82 16.02 -6.35
N MET A 146 8.47 15.83 -5.19
CA MET A 146 9.35 16.83 -4.60
C MET A 146 10.85 16.52 -4.74
N GLY A 147 11.20 15.26 -4.98
CA GLY A 147 12.55 14.72 -4.85
C GLY A 147 12.89 14.39 -3.40
N MET A 148 13.50 13.23 -3.13
CA MET A 148 13.73 12.73 -1.77
C MET A 148 14.57 13.68 -0.89
N GLU A 149 15.71 14.16 -1.40
CA GLU A 149 16.60 15.06 -0.64
C GLU A 149 15.89 16.37 -0.29
N ASN A 150 15.18 16.93 -1.26
CA ASN A 150 14.47 18.19 -1.10
C ASN A 150 13.26 18.05 -0.16
N LEU A 151 12.53 16.93 -0.25
CA LEU A 151 11.48 16.58 0.71
C LEU A 151 12.01 16.56 2.14
N TYR A 152 13.16 15.90 2.37
CA TYR A 152 13.79 15.89 3.69
C TYR A 152 14.24 17.28 4.17
N VAL A 153 14.80 18.11 3.30
CA VAL A 153 15.18 19.49 3.67
C VAL A 153 13.94 20.34 3.98
N LYS A 154 12.87 20.20 3.20
CA LYS A 154 11.61 20.93 3.39
C LYS A 154 10.83 20.50 4.62
N MET A 155 10.94 19.26 5.08
CA MET A 155 10.39 18.83 6.38
C MET A 155 10.89 19.68 7.57
N TYR A 156 12.08 20.28 7.46
CA TYR A 156 12.61 21.19 8.47
C TYR A 156 12.38 22.66 8.12
N SER A 157 12.63 23.04 6.86
CA SER A 157 12.64 24.44 6.44
C SER A 157 11.27 25.00 6.06
N GLN A 158 10.36 24.15 5.56
CA GLN A 158 9.05 24.51 5.03
C GLN A 158 8.02 23.39 5.34
N PRO A 159 7.80 23.04 6.62
CA PRO A 159 7.00 21.87 6.97
C PRO A 159 5.54 21.97 6.52
N GLU A 160 4.94 23.17 6.54
CA GLU A 160 3.55 23.39 6.10
C GLU A 160 3.39 23.09 4.60
N LEU A 161 4.46 23.26 3.83
CA LEU A 161 4.48 22.92 2.42
C LEU A 161 4.47 21.40 2.21
N VAL A 162 5.23 20.66 3.03
CA VAL A 162 5.23 19.19 3.02
C VAL A 162 3.86 18.66 3.45
N ASP A 163 3.26 19.25 4.48
CA ASP A 163 1.91 18.90 4.95
C ASP A 163 0.89 19.07 3.82
N ALA A 164 0.91 20.20 3.10
CA ALA A 164 -0.01 20.46 1.99
C ALA A 164 0.14 19.43 0.85
N VAL A 165 1.36 19.05 0.48
CA VAL A 165 1.59 18.02 -0.56
C VAL A 165 1.05 16.67 -0.11
N MET A 166 1.38 16.23 1.11
CA MET A 166 0.91 14.95 1.62
C MET A 166 -0.61 14.93 1.78
N GLU A 167 -1.23 16.02 2.24
CA GLU A 167 -2.67 16.14 2.38
C GLU A 167 -3.37 15.96 1.03
N HIS A 168 -2.94 16.66 -0.02
CA HIS A 168 -3.53 16.50 -1.36
C HIS A 168 -3.41 15.07 -1.92
N ILE A 169 -2.26 14.42 -1.72
CA ILE A 169 -2.03 13.03 -2.17
C ILE A 169 -2.95 12.08 -1.40
N VAL A 170 -3.01 12.21 -0.07
CA VAL A 170 -3.79 11.32 0.80
C VAL A 170 -5.28 11.56 0.62
N ASP A 171 -5.72 12.80 0.39
CA ASP A 171 -7.11 13.14 0.06
C ASP A 171 -7.59 12.43 -1.19
N TYR A 172 -6.75 12.38 -2.23
CA TYR A 172 -7.03 11.59 -3.42
C TYR A 172 -7.23 10.10 -3.07
N TYR A 173 -6.30 9.50 -2.33
CA TYR A 173 -6.39 8.09 -1.95
C TYR A 173 -7.59 7.75 -1.06
N LEU A 174 -7.92 8.63 -0.11
CA LEU A 174 -9.11 8.53 0.72
C LEU A 174 -10.38 8.59 -0.14
N ALA A 175 -10.44 9.50 -1.10
CA ALA A 175 -11.60 9.66 -1.97
C ALA A 175 -11.79 8.47 -2.91
N VAL A 176 -10.72 7.91 -3.48
CA VAL A 176 -10.81 6.69 -4.30
C VAL A 176 -11.20 5.50 -3.44
N SER A 177 -10.53 5.28 -2.31
CA SER A 177 -10.82 4.16 -1.40
C SER A 177 -12.25 4.22 -0.87
N ARG A 178 -12.76 5.41 -0.51
CA ARG A 178 -14.16 5.60 -0.12
C ARG A 178 -15.13 5.14 -1.20
N ARG A 179 -14.88 5.51 -2.47
CA ARG A 179 -15.72 5.06 -3.60
C ARG A 179 -15.67 3.54 -3.79
N ILE A 180 -14.52 2.91 -3.55
CA ILE A 180 -14.38 1.45 -3.59
C ILE A 180 -15.21 0.81 -2.47
N PHE A 181 -15.09 1.30 -1.24
CA PHE A 181 -15.78 0.73 -0.09
C PHE A 181 -17.28 0.98 -0.11
N ASP A 182 -17.73 2.13 -0.59
CA ASP A 182 -19.16 2.40 -0.84
C ASP A 182 -19.76 1.40 -1.84
N ALA A 183 -18.95 0.87 -2.77
CA ALA A 183 -19.40 -0.06 -3.81
C ALA A 183 -19.26 -1.54 -3.44
N ALA A 184 -18.32 -1.91 -2.57
CA ALA A 184 -17.92 -3.31 -2.40
C ALA A 184 -17.33 -3.66 -1.01
N SER A 185 -17.56 -2.86 0.03
CA SER A 185 -17.01 -3.15 1.38
C SER A 185 -17.55 -4.43 2.01
N ASP A 186 -18.71 -4.91 1.60
CA ASP A 186 -19.32 -6.17 2.06
C ASP A 186 -18.59 -7.43 1.55
N VAL A 187 -17.78 -7.29 0.49
CA VAL A 187 -17.02 -8.38 -0.13
C VAL A 187 -15.50 -8.16 -0.09
N ILE A 188 -15.04 -7.11 0.59
CA ILE A 188 -13.62 -6.84 0.87
C ILE A 188 -13.36 -7.15 2.34
N ASP A 189 -12.25 -7.80 2.64
CA ASP A 189 -11.88 -8.13 4.03
C ASP A 189 -10.80 -7.17 4.57
N ILE A 190 -9.83 -6.81 3.72
CA ILE A 190 -8.63 -6.10 4.13
C ILE A 190 -8.38 -4.91 3.18
N PHE A 191 -8.32 -3.71 3.73
CA PHE A 191 -7.77 -2.54 3.06
C PHE A 191 -6.24 -2.67 3.01
N PHE A 192 -5.69 -2.91 1.82
CA PHE A 192 -4.27 -3.14 1.62
C PHE A 192 -3.56 -1.91 1.04
N ILE A 193 -2.86 -1.19 1.91
CA ILE A 193 -2.07 0.01 1.57
C ILE A 193 -0.58 -0.32 1.54
N GLY A 194 0.24 0.55 0.97
CA GLY A 194 1.69 0.33 0.99
C GLY A 194 2.51 1.59 0.96
N ASN A 195 3.49 1.66 1.84
CA ASN A 195 4.48 2.72 1.93
C ASN A 195 5.76 2.14 2.55
N ASP A 196 6.92 2.41 1.95
CA ASP A 196 8.18 1.85 2.42
C ASP A 196 8.89 2.86 3.32
N PHE A 197 8.92 2.55 4.61
CA PHE A 197 9.54 3.39 5.63
C PHE A 197 10.88 2.85 6.12
N GLY A 198 11.27 1.64 5.72
CA GLY A 198 12.47 0.96 6.17
C GLY A 198 13.63 1.01 5.17
N GLY A 199 14.84 1.21 5.68
CA GLY A 199 16.09 0.84 5.00
C GLY A 199 16.69 -0.42 5.62
N LYS A 200 17.87 -0.86 5.16
CA LYS A 200 18.51 -2.09 5.67
C LYS A 200 18.79 -2.06 7.18
N ASN A 201 19.14 -0.88 7.72
CA ASN A 201 19.67 -0.71 9.07
C ASN A 201 18.74 0.05 10.03
N GLY A 202 17.54 0.40 9.59
CA GLY A 202 16.60 1.23 10.35
C GLY A 202 15.71 2.07 9.45
N PRO A 203 14.78 2.84 10.04
CA PRO A 203 13.78 3.58 9.29
C PRO A 203 14.39 4.77 8.53
N LEU A 204 13.79 5.14 7.40
CA LEU A 204 14.16 6.29 6.58
C LEU A 204 13.91 7.61 7.32
N LEU A 205 12.84 7.66 8.13
CA LEU A 205 12.55 8.74 9.05
C LEU A 205 12.58 8.21 10.49
N GLY A 206 13.29 8.90 11.37
CA GLY A 206 13.26 8.59 12.80
C GLY A 206 11.84 8.74 13.38
N PRO A 207 11.52 8.10 14.52
CA PRO A 207 10.17 8.08 15.10
C PRO A 207 9.53 9.46 15.24
N THR A 208 10.30 10.50 15.61
CA THR A 208 9.79 11.87 15.73
C THR A 208 9.30 12.44 14.40
N GLN A 209 10.06 12.28 13.32
CA GLN A 209 9.65 12.80 11.99
C GLN A 209 8.54 11.96 11.39
N PHE A 210 8.60 10.65 11.58
CA PHE A 210 7.53 9.74 11.18
C PHE A 210 6.21 10.11 11.86
N ALA A 211 6.22 10.31 13.19
CA ALA A 211 5.04 10.71 13.96
C ALA A 211 4.47 12.07 13.54
N ARG A 212 5.33 12.99 13.08
CA ARG A 212 4.91 14.32 12.61
C ARG A 212 4.25 14.27 11.24
N PHE A 213 4.90 13.64 10.26
CA PHE A 213 4.52 13.79 8.84
C PHE A 213 3.74 12.60 8.29
N LEU A 214 4.09 11.37 8.66
CA LEU A 214 3.56 10.17 8.02
C LEU A 214 2.46 9.51 8.82
N LEU A 215 2.61 9.45 10.15
CA LEU A 215 1.63 8.81 11.02
C LEU A 215 0.23 9.43 10.95
N PRO A 216 0.04 10.77 10.90
CA PRO A 216 -1.29 11.34 10.78
C PRO A 216 -1.97 10.93 9.48
N GLN A 217 -1.22 10.85 8.38
CA GLN A 217 -1.77 10.46 7.08
C GLN A 217 -2.11 8.96 7.02
N LEU A 218 -1.23 8.10 7.56
CA LEU A 218 -1.54 6.68 7.73
C LEU A 218 -2.79 6.48 8.59
N LYS A 219 -2.90 7.22 9.70
CA LYS A 219 -4.06 7.13 10.58
C LYS A 219 -5.36 7.47 9.87
N ARG A 220 -5.37 8.47 8.97
CA ARG A 220 -6.56 8.79 8.16
C ARG A 220 -6.98 7.62 7.26
N LEU A 221 -6.02 6.91 6.67
CA LEU A 221 -6.28 5.72 5.85
C LEU A 221 -6.77 4.54 6.71
N ILE A 222 -6.16 4.34 7.89
CA ILE A 222 -6.57 3.31 8.86
C ILE A 222 -8.01 3.55 9.32
N ASP A 223 -8.29 4.78 9.78
CA ASP A 223 -9.62 5.19 10.26
C ASP A 223 -10.68 5.03 9.15
N LEU A 224 -10.32 5.30 7.88
CA LEU A 224 -11.21 5.03 6.76
C LEU A 224 -11.54 3.53 6.64
N GLY A 225 -10.53 2.65 6.59
CA GLY A 225 -10.75 1.20 6.49
C GLY A 225 -11.63 0.67 7.62
N HIS A 226 -11.32 1.07 8.86
CA HIS A 226 -12.10 0.69 10.04
C HIS A 226 -13.53 1.22 10.02
N SER A 227 -13.78 2.41 9.46
CA SER A 227 -15.13 2.97 9.34
C SER A 227 -16.06 2.14 8.43
N TYR A 228 -15.50 1.27 7.59
CA TYR A 228 -16.23 0.29 6.77
C TYR A 228 -16.13 -1.15 7.31
N GLY A 229 -15.58 -1.33 8.53
CA GLY A 229 -15.43 -2.65 9.15
C GLY A 229 -14.32 -3.52 8.56
N LEU A 230 -13.41 -2.94 7.79
CA LEU A 230 -12.30 -3.65 7.16
C LEU A 230 -11.09 -3.72 8.10
N LYS A 231 -10.29 -4.79 8.01
CA LYS A 231 -8.93 -4.79 8.57
C LYS A 231 -8.02 -3.92 7.69
N VAL A 232 -6.97 -3.34 8.26
CA VAL A 232 -6.01 -2.51 7.51
C VAL A 232 -4.62 -3.13 7.60
N GLN A 233 -4.06 -3.46 6.44
CA GLN A 233 -2.71 -4.02 6.33
C GLN A 233 -1.81 -3.10 5.50
N LEU A 234 -0.65 -2.77 6.07
CA LEU A 234 0.36 -1.93 5.44
C LEU A 234 1.49 -2.81 4.90
N HIS A 235 1.72 -2.76 3.60
CA HIS A 235 2.98 -3.16 2.99
C HIS A 235 4.07 -2.13 3.33
N CYS A 236 5.17 -2.58 3.92
CA CYS A 236 6.35 -1.75 4.14
C CYS A 236 7.61 -2.61 4.09
N CYS A 237 8.50 -2.33 3.15
CA CYS A 237 9.81 -2.96 3.07
C CYS A 237 10.81 -2.39 4.09
N GLY A 238 11.87 -3.15 4.34
CA GLY A 238 13.04 -2.75 5.11
C GLY A 238 12.93 -2.97 6.62
N GLY A 239 13.92 -2.43 7.34
CA GLY A 239 13.98 -2.44 8.80
C GLY A 239 13.34 -1.19 9.39
N PHE A 240 12.15 -1.31 9.95
CA PHE A 240 11.39 -0.19 10.53
C PHE A 240 10.83 -0.50 11.92
N SER A 241 11.40 -1.49 12.63
CA SER A 241 10.93 -1.90 13.95
C SER A 241 10.77 -0.77 14.99
N PRO A 242 11.59 0.31 15.00
CA PRO A 242 11.35 1.45 15.89
C PRO A 242 10.01 2.17 15.67
N LEU A 243 9.37 1.97 14.51
CA LEU A 243 8.09 2.59 14.15
C LEU A 243 6.88 1.69 14.49
N ILE A 244 7.08 0.39 14.73
CA ILE A 244 5.99 -0.56 14.99
C ILE A 244 5.11 -0.15 16.17
N PRO A 245 5.65 0.31 17.33
CA PRO A 245 4.79 0.76 18.43
C PRO A 245 3.81 1.88 18.04
N LEU A 246 4.26 2.82 17.20
CA LEU A 246 3.43 3.94 16.72
C LEU A 246 2.34 3.44 15.75
N LEU A 247 2.67 2.46 14.90
CA LEU A 247 1.72 1.86 13.97
C LEU A 247 0.64 1.06 14.71
N VAL A 248 1.03 0.30 15.74
CA VAL A 248 0.10 -0.41 16.63
C VAL A 248 -0.81 0.58 17.35
N GLU A 249 -0.25 1.66 17.91
CA GLU A 249 -1.04 2.71 18.58
C GLU A 249 -2.03 3.39 17.63
N ALA A 250 -1.66 3.57 16.35
CA ALA A 250 -2.55 4.12 15.34
C ALA A 250 -3.69 3.16 14.91
N GLY A 251 -3.64 1.89 15.34
CA GLY A 251 -4.66 0.88 15.05
C GLY A 251 -4.39 0.03 13.81
N LEU A 252 -3.16 -0.02 13.31
CA LEU A 252 -2.84 -0.89 12.17
C LEU A 252 -3.02 -2.38 12.54
N ASP A 253 -3.78 -3.14 11.75
CA ASP A 253 -4.08 -4.55 12.04
C ASP A 253 -3.00 -5.51 11.53
N GLY A 254 -2.31 -5.16 10.44
CA GLY A 254 -1.31 -6.02 9.83
C GLY A 254 -0.15 -5.29 9.16
N LEU A 255 1.02 -5.91 9.21
CA LEU A 255 2.21 -5.55 8.45
C LEU A 255 2.49 -6.61 7.40
N HIS A 256 2.74 -6.16 6.18
CA HIS A 256 3.15 -6.99 5.06
C HIS A 256 4.58 -6.63 4.61
N ALA A 257 5.29 -7.61 4.07
CA ALA A 257 6.69 -7.56 3.63
C ALA A 257 7.69 -7.54 4.78
N VAL A 258 7.44 -8.35 5.82
CA VAL A 258 8.42 -8.58 6.88
C VAL A 258 9.70 -9.14 6.26
N GLN A 259 10.82 -8.45 6.48
CA GLN A 259 12.14 -8.81 5.94
C GLN A 259 13.07 -9.20 7.07
N PRO A 260 13.17 -10.50 7.44
CA PRO A 260 13.93 -10.95 8.61
C PRO A 260 15.43 -10.66 8.55
N ASP A 261 15.95 -10.36 7.36
CA ASP A 261 17.34 -9.97 7.14
C ASP A 261 17.61 -8.49 7.47
N CYS A 262 16.58 -7.68 7.71
CA CYS A 262 16.70 -6.29 8.11
C CYS A 262 16.81 -6.14 9.63
N ARG A 263 17.51 -5.10 10.08
CA ARG A 263 17.77 -4.88 11.52
C ARG A 263 16.46 -4.77 12.31
N GLY A 264 16.31 -5.63 13.31
CA GLY A 264 15.18 -5.61 14.25
C GLY A 264 13.87 -6.16 13.68
N MET A 265 13.92 -6.87 12.55
CA MET A 265 12.74 -7.47 11.89
C MET A 265 12.71 -9.01 12.01
N ASP A 266 13.46 -9.60 12.94
CA ASP A 266 13.45 -11.05 13.12
C ASP A 266 12.11 -11.54 13.68
N LEU A 267 11.61 -12.65 13.12
CA LEU A 267 10.24 -13.11 13.35
C LEU A 267 9.96 -13.47 14.82
N GLN A 268 10.95 -14.03 15.52
CA GLN A 268 10.77 -14.45 16.91
C GLN A 268 10.60 -13.23 17.83
N THR A 269 11.44 -12.21 17.70
CA THR A 269 11.31 -10.98 18.48
C THR A 269 10.02 -10.25 18.15
N LEU A 270 9.69 -10.10 16.86
CA LEU A 270 8.43 -9.47 16.44
C LEU A 270 7.20 -10.19 17.01
N LYS A 271 7.17 -11.52 16.96
CA LYS A 271 6.06 -12.31 17.51
C LYS A 271 5.97 -12.19 19.04
N ASN A 272 7.10 -12.16 19.74
CA ASN A 272 7.12 -12.01 21.21
C ASN A 272 6.64 -10.63 21.66
N ASP A 273 7.04 -9.57 20.94
CA ASP A 273 6.81 -8.18 21.37
C ASP A 273 5.42 -7.64 20.96
N TYR A 274 4.91 -8.10 19.81
CA TYR A 274 3.71 -7.53 19.18
C TYR A 274 2.72 -8.57 18.63
N GLY A 275 2.98 -9.87 18.80
CA GLY A 275 2.20 -10.94 18.17
C GLY A 275 0.76 -11.08 18.63
N ASP A 276 0.39 -10.38 19.71
CA ASP A 276 -0.95 -10.22 20.30
C ASP A 276 -1.61 -8.88 19.95
N LYS A 277 -0.94 -8.04 19.14
CA LYS A 277 -1.37 -6.67 18.80
C LYS A 277 -1.45 -6.40 17.30
N ILE A 278 -0.62 -7.07 16.50
CA ILE A 278 -0.57 -6.88 15.05
C ILE A 278 -0.19 -8.18 14.32
N VAL A 279 -0.75 -8.38 13.14
CA VAL A 279 -0.39 -9.49 12.26
C VAL A 279 0.91 -9.18 11.51
N PHE A 280 1.79 -10.18 11.43
CA PHE A 280 2.97 -10.13 10.58
C PHE A 280 2.81 -11.08 9.40
N ASN A 281 2.94 -10.54 8.19
CA ASN A 281 2.82 -11.25 6.92
C ASN A 281 4.07 -10.98 6.06
N GLY A 282 4.79 -12.02 5.64
CA GLY A 282 6.03 -11.88 4.89
C GLY A 282 6.86 -13.17 4.86
#